data_AF-B4HJH2-F1
#
_entry.id   AF-B4HJH2-F1
#
_cell.length_a   1.000
_cell.length_b   1.000
_cell.length_c   1.000
_cell.angle_alpha   90.00
_cell.angle_beta   90.00
_cell.angle_gamma   90.00
#
_symmetry.space_group_name_H-M   'P 1'
#
loop_
_entity.id
_entity.type
_entity.pdbx_description
1 polymer ?
#
loop_
_entity_poly.entity_id
_entity_poly.type
_entity_poly.pdbx_seq_one_letter_code
_entity_poly.pdbx_strand_id
1 'polypeptide(L)'
;MWPRFGIKIGNSTLCIAHVRADGKAEVIANKQGDRVSQACLLWDGTSEIECGLTAKQKMANRPRQAVAHSFQLLQPMEQLTEEKLSSALREIPCDFDKEELVFRMEHTIPSDREDQDDKVVTKDLSAYQVTVELLRAELELAHQYHTDGKQAPIAVLSIPSYYPASAYKLLADAAQTAGFHVAQIITEPTAAVLGYSIGEEQTEQRRHVLTIKCGGLYSDIAFYAVQNGLFVQLATFGPFPIGGRQFTEALVQFICEEFRRKYKLDPHESRRSVAKIRTAAANCKHILTTMPSTQLYIDSLMDGVDYNAQMSRARFESLIQPVINNLIQQLGECVEQAQKEHPGLSKIDDIVLLGATMQIPKLQAAVGARFPDAKLHNSHSADEVVAIGCARQAVCLIDPLEQQLHKEEDCVVAEDDLYIWHGNDESNAKLVLGRGSVLPAKIRLSLPQSEQGKGDDVSNGAASFKLRTGESEILARLPDSTIPEDGLYQLEVEVDLDDKDGNVVPLVRLRCM
;
A
#
# COMPACT_ATOMS: atom_id res chain seq x y z
N MET A 1 -6.77 16.56 -17.51
CA MET A 1 -6.62 15.45 -16.55
C MET A 1 -5.58 15.91 -15.55
N TRP A 2 -6.03 16.30 -14.37
CA TRP A 2 -5.20 16.79 -13.26
C TRP A 2 -4.27 15.67 -12.79
N PRO A 3 -3.07 15.95 -12.27
CA PRO A 3 -2.17 14.88 -11.84
C PRO A 3 -2.87 14.05 -10.76
N ARG A 4 -2.96 12.74 -11.02
CA ARG A 4 -3.50 11.75 -10.09
C ARG A 4 -2.33 11.07 -9.40
N PHE A 5 -2.47 10.83 -8.10
CA PHE A 5 -1.41 10.33 -7.25
C PHE A 5 -1.71 8.91 -6.75
N GLY A 6 -0.66 8.14 -6.54
CA GLY A 6 -0.68 6.86 -5.86
C GLY A 6 0.23 6.92 -4.65
N ILE A 7 -0.26 6.58 -3.47
CA ILE A 7 0.51 6.69 -2.22
C ILE A 7 0.58 5.34 -1.53
N LYS A 8 1.81 4.92 -1.23
CA LYS A 8 2.09 3.80 -0.35
C LYS A 8 2.55 4.31 1.01
N ILE A 9 1.91 3.82 2.06
CA ILE A 9 2.27 4.08 3.45
C ILE A 9 2.57 2.77 4.15
N GLY A 10 3.63 2.73 4.93
CA GLY A 10 3.91 1.58 5.77
C GLY A 10 4.76 1.93 6.99
N ASN A 11 5.06 0.91 7.79
CA ASN A 11 5.79 1.06 9.05
C ASN A 11 7.21 1.64 8.92
N SER A 12 7.85 1.53 7.75
CA SER A 12 9.26 1.92 7.58
C SER A 12 9.48 2.98 6.51
N THR A 13 8.63 3.01 5.49
CA THR A 13 8.80 3.87 4.32
C THR A 13 7.48 4.34 3.76
N LEU A 14 7.52 5.51 3.14
CA LEU A 14 6.46 6.15 2.37
C LEU A 14 6.93 6.28 0.91
N CYS A 15 5.99 6.26 -0.03
CA CYS A 15 6.30 6.45 -1.44
C CYS A 15 5.08 7.03 -2.15
N ILE A 16 5.28 8.09 -2.93
CA ILE A 16 4.25 8.72 -3.76
C ILE A 16 4.66 8.67 -5.23
N ALA A 17 3.72 8.30 -6.08
CA ALA A 17 3.85 8.33 -7.52
C ALA A 17 2.77 9.22 -8.13
N HIS A 18 3.05 9.82 -9.27
CA HIS A 18 2.06 10.52 -10.08
C HIS A 18 1.98 9.90 -11.47
N VAL A 19 0.88 10.17 -12.16
CA VAL A 19 0.77 9.83 -13.59
C VAL A 19 1.15 11.03 -14.45
N ARG A 20 2.01 10.78 -15.43
CA ARG A 20 2.47 11.75 -16.42
C ARG A 20 1.42 11.97 -17.50
N ALA A 21 1.60 13.02 -18.29
CA ALA A 21 0.73 13.31 -19.44
C ALA A 21 0.70 12.18 -20.49
N ASP A 22 1.74 11.35 -20.58
CA ASP A 22 1.80 10.18 -21.46
C ASP A 22 1.17 8.91 -20.86
N GLY A 23 0.49 9.03 -19.71
CA GLY A 23 -0.21 7.93 -19.03
C GLY A 23 0.70 7.01 -18.20
N LYS A 24 2.01 7.27 -18.14
CA LYS A 24 2.95 6.46 -17.35
C LYS A 24 3.00 6.95 -15.90
N ALA A 25 2.98 6.00 -14.96
CA ALA A 25 3.19 6.29 -13.54
C ALA A 25 4.69 6.41 -13.23
N GLU A 26 5.07 7.45 -12.49
CA GLU A 26 6.43 7.73 -12.06
C GLU A 26 6.46 8.14 -10.58
N VAL A 27 7.43 7.62 -9.82
CA VAL A 27 7.63 7.95 -8.41
C VAL A 27 8.29 9.32 -8.28
N ILE A 28 7.80 10.12 -7.33
CA ILE A 28 8.32 11.45 -7.03
C ILE A 28 9.50 11.33 -6.08
N ALA A 29 10.61 11.98 -6.42
CA ALA A 29 11.75 12.09 -5.52
C ALA A 29 11.52 13.21 -4.49
N ASN A 30 11.97 12.97 -3.25
CA ASN A 30 11.98 14.00 -2.22
C ASN A 30 13.09 15.03 -2.44
N LYS A 31 13.19 16.03 -1.55
CA LYS A 31 14.17 17.13 -1.64
C LYS A 31 15.63 16.64 -1.62
N GLN A 32 15.89 15.44 -1.10
CA GLN A 32 17.21 14.79 -1.05
C GLN A 32 17.49 13.92 -2.29
N GLY A 33 16.53 13.78 -3.20
CA GLY A 33 16.63 12.93 -4.39
C GLY A 33 16.23 11.47 -4.15
N ASP A 34 15.77 11.11 -2.95
CA ASP A 34 15.32 9.75 -2.66
C ASP A 34 13.87 9.57 -3.16
N ARG A 35 13.62 8.48 -3.88
CA ARG A 35 12.29 8.09 -4.37
C ARG A 35 11.39 7.47 -3.30
N VAL A 36 11.96 7.17 -2.13
CA VAL A 36 11.27 6.52 -1.02
C VAL A 36 11.64 7.25 0.28
N SER A 37 10.65 7.86 0.91
CA SER A 37 10.82 8.58 2.17
C SER A 37 10.79 7.61 3.35
N GLN A 38 11.49 7.95 4.44
CA GLN A 38 11.45 7.16 5.67
C GLN A 38 10.23 7.53 6.50
N ALA A 39 9.47 6.54 6.98
CA ALA A 39 8.31 6.76 7.85
C ALA A 39 8.77 6.99 9.30
N CYS A 40 9.37 8.15 9.55
CA CYS A 40 9.92 8.54 10.84
C CYS A 40 9.70 10.03 11.08
N LEU A 41 9.22 10.36 12.28
CA LEU A 41 9.08 11.73 12.78
C LEU A 41 10.08 11.96 13.90
N LEU A 42 10.57 13.20 14.03
CA LEU A 42 11.37 13.64 15.16
C LEU A 42 10.95 15.03 15.59
N TRP A 43 10.55 15.16 16.85
CA TRP A 43 10.16 16.41 17.46
C TRP A 43 11.35 17.15 18.05
N ASP A 44 11.46 18.44 17.75
CA ASP A 44 12.57 19.29 18.17
C ASP A 44 12.49 19.75 19.64
N GLY A 45 11.36 19.52 20.32
CA GLY A 45 11.08 20.00 21.67
C GLY A 45 10.23 21.28 21.73
N THR A 46 9.88 21.86 20.59
CA THR A 46 9.05 23.05 20.48
C THR A 46 7.82 22.78 19.60
N SER A 47 7.73 23.35 18.40
CA SER A 47 6.61 23.15 17.47
C SER A 47 6.97 22.27 16.28
N GLU A 48 8.22 22.27 15.82
CA GLU A 48 8.60 21.63 14.56
C GLU A 48 8.72 20.12 14.71
N ILE A 49 8.17 19.40 13.72
CA ILE A 49 8.35 17.96 13.59
C ILE A 49 9.04 17.72 12.26
N GLU A 50 10.26 17.21 12.34
CA GLU A 50 11.02 16.79 11.17
C GLU A 50 10.56 15.40 10.72
N CYS A 51 10.46 15.18 9.41
CA CYS A 51 10.05 13.92 8.81
C CYS A 51 11.15 13.36 7.90
N GLY A 52 11.19 12.03 7.74
CA GLY A 52 12.00 11.38 6.71
C GLY A 52 13.38 10.92 7.18
N LEU A 53 14.36 10.96 6.26
CA LEU A 53 15.69 10.39 6.48
C LEU A 53 16.43 11.08 7.63
N THR A 54 16.35 12.41 7.71
CA THR A 54 17.03 13.17 8.75
C THR A 54 16.49 12.84 10.15
N ALA A 55 15.16 12.72 10.29
CA ALA A 55 14.52 12.26 11.53
C ALA A 55 15.03 10.85 11.92
N LYS A 56 15.06 9.92 10.95
CA LYS A 56 15.58 8.56 11.16
C LYS A 56 17.05 8.53 11.58
N GLN A 57 17.90 9.39 11.02
CA GLN A 57 19.32 9.47 11.41
C GLN A 57 19.50 9.99 12.84
N LYS A 58 18.72 11.02 13.22
CA LYS A 58 18.77 11.61 14.57
C LYS A 58 18.15 10.69 15.64
N MET A 59 17.15 9.88 15.29
CA MET A 59 16.50 8.89 16.17
C MET A 59 17.50 7.98 16.90
N ALA A 60 18.61 7.60 16.28
CA ALA A 60 19.62 6.74 16.90
C ALA A 60 20.24 7.34 18.17
N ASN A 61 20.35 8.68 18.23
CA ASN A 61 20.91 9.40 19.36
C ASN A 61 19.83 10.04 20.26
N ARG A 62 18.63 10.25 19.72
CA ARG A 62 17.50 10.90 20.40
C ARG A 62 16.20 10.08 20.25
N PRO A 63 16.17 8.80 20.70
CA PRO A 63 15.05 7.91 20.44
C PRO A 63 13.74 8.38 21.10
N ARG A 64 13.83 8.99 22.30
CA ARG A 64 12.66 9.54 23.01
C ARG A 64 11.97 10.70 22.28
N GLN A 65 12.65 11.36 21.35
CA GLN A 65 12.10 12.47 20.56
C GLN A 65 11.46 12.00 19.25
N ALA A 66 11.61 10.71 18.91
CA ALA A 66 11.23 10.20 17.61
C ALA A 66 9.97 9.33 17.67
N VAL A 67 9.27 9.21 16.54
CA VAL A 67 8.24 8.20 16.32
C VAL A 67 8.56 7.47 15.02
N ALA A 68 8.57 6.15 15.06
CA ALA A 68 8.71 5.28 13.90
C ALA A 68 7.83 4.06 14.08
N HIS A 69 7.57 3.32 13.00
CA HIS A 69 6.78 2.08 13.05
C HIS A 69 5.38 2.29 13.63
N SER A 70 4.77 3.46 13.35
CA SER A 70 3.47 3.84 13.89
C SER A 70 2.30 3.23 13.16
N PHE A 71 2.46 2.84 11.90
CA PHE A 71 1.37 2.38 11.04
C PHE A 71 0.69 1.10 11.58
N GLN A 72 1.44 0.20 12.23
CA GLN A 72 0.91 -0.99 12.93
C GLN A 72 -0.08 -0.68 14.07
N LEU A 73 -0.12 0.58 14.53
CA LEU A 73 -1.03 1.07 15.55
C LEU A 73 -2.18 1.92 14.97
N LEU A 74 -2.27 2.07 13.64
CA LEU A 74 -3.38 2.75 12.96
C LEU A 74 -4.60 1.82 12.83
N GLN A 75 -5.19 1.47 13.96
CA GLN A 75 -6.38 0.62 14.04
C GLN A 75 -7.07 0.80 15.39
N PRO A 76 -8.38 0.49 15.50
CA PRO A 76 -9.09 0.57 16.77
C PRO A 76 -8.49 -0.35 17.84
N MET A 77 -8.68 0.02 19.11
CA MET A 77 -8.11 -0.72 20.24
C MET A 77 -8.59 -2.17 20.29
N GLU A 78 -9.84 -2.42 19.89
CA GLU A 78 -10.46 -3.75 19.87
C GLU A 78 -9.75 -4.71 18.91
N GLN A 79 -9.04 -4.18 17.90
CA GLN A 79 -8.27 -4.96 16.93
C GLN A 79 -6.82 -5.20 17.39
N LEU A 80 -6.36 -4.47 18.41
CA LEU A 80 -5.03 -4.57 19.01
C LEU A 80 -5.04 -5.57 20.17
N THR A 81 -4.82 -6.85 19.85
CA THR A 81 -4.60 -7.85 20.91
C THR A 81 -3.37 -7.50 21.76
N GLU A 82 -3.35 -7.94 23.02
CA GLU A 82 -2.23 -7.68 23.93
C GLU A 82 -0.88 -8.15 23.35
N GLU A 83 -0.88 -9.28 22.64
CA GLU A 83 0.29 -9.81 21.95
C GLU A 83 0.75 -8.89 20.81
N LYS A 84 -0.17 -8.47 19.94
CA LYS A 84 0.13 -7.55 18.82
C LYS A 84 0.67 -6.22 19.34
N LEU A 85 0.01 -5.66 20.36
CA LEU A 85 0.44 -4.42 21.00
C LEU A 85 1.83 -4.59 21.63
N SER A 86 2.03 -5.63 22.43
CA SER A 86 3.33 -5.88 23.08
C SER A 86 4.46 -6.10 22.09
N SER A 87 4.18 -6.68 20.92
CA SER A 87 5.13 -6.82 19.83
C SER A 87 5.44 -5.48 19.18
N ALA A 88 4.40 -4.70 18.84
CA ALA A 88 4.54 -3.37 18.24
C ALA A 88 5.36 -2.42 19.11
N LEU A 89 5.11 -2.41 20.43
CA LEU A 89 5.79 -1.54 21.38
C LEU A 89 7.29 -1.83 21.54
N ARG A 90 7.79 -3.00 21.10
CA ARG A 90 9.23 -3.28 21.08
C ARG A 90 9.95 -2.60 19.92
N GLU A 91 9.21 -2.18 18.90
CA GLU A 91 9.77 -1.58 17.70
C GLU A 91 9.81 -0.06 17.76
N ILE A 92 8.92 0.55 18.55
CA ILE A 92 8.82 2.01 18.61
C ILE A 92 9.99 2.61 19.41
N PRO A 93 10.49 3.80 19.02
CA PRO A 93 11.66 4.40 19.65
C PRO A 93 11.36 5.19 20.94
N CYS A 94 10.18 5.81 21.04
CA CYS A 94 9.73 6.59 22.19
C CYS A 94 8.81 5.78 23.12
N ASP A 95 8.42 6.40 24.23
CA ASP A 95 7.45 5.81 25.13
C ASP A 95 6.04 5.84 24.51
N PHE A 96 5.18 4.92 24.94
CA PHE A 96 3.80 4.84 24.47
C PHE A 96 2.85 4.67 25.63
N ASP A 97 1.85 5.55 25.67
CA ASP A 97 0.77 5.50 26.63
C ASP A 97 -0.31 4.54 26.12
N LYS A 98 -0.49 3.41 26.80
CA LYS A 98 -1.42 2.35 26.38
C LYS A 98 -2.88 2.70 26.65
N GLU A 99 -3.13 3.59 27.61
CA GLU A 99 -4.49 3.99 27.99
C GLU A 99 -5.02 5.00 26.97
N GLU A 100 -4.20 6.01 26.65
CA GLU A 100 -4.55 7.05 25.68
C GLU A 100 -4.23 6.68 24.22
N LEU A 101 -3.49 5.58 24.00
CA LEU A 101 -3.02 5.11 22.69
C LEU A 101 -2.20 6.14 21.93
N VAL A 102 -1.28 6.80 22.62
CA VAL A 102 -0.42 7.86 22.08
C VAL A 102 1.07 7.56 22.22
N PHE A 103 1.83 7.96 21.21
CA PHE A 103 3.28 8.06 21.27
C PHE A 103 3.64 9.30 22.10
N ARG A 104 4.37 9.11 23.20
CA ARG A 104 4.83 10.18 24.07
C ARG A 104 6.28 10.50 23.74
N MET A 105 6.47 11.57 22.99
CA MET A 105 7.80 12.11 22.70
C MET A 105 8.26 13.00 23.85
N GLU A 106 9.54 12.92 24.20
CA GLU A 106 10.15 13.66 25.31
C GLU A 106 11.40 14.41 24.84
N HIS A 107 11.48 15.70 25.15
CA HIS A 107 12.67 16.52 24.93
C HIS A 107 13.13 17.13 26.26
N THR A 108 14.41 16.95 26.57
CA THR A 108 15.08 17.52 27.74
C THR A 108 15.80 18.80 27.34
N ILE A 109 15.38 19.92 27.89
CA ILE A 109 15.99 21.24 27.71
C ILE A 109 17.00 21.45 28.85
N PRO A 110 18.30 21.53 28.55
CA PRO A 110 19.31 21.76 29.58
C PRO A 110 19.06 23.08 30.32
N SER A 111 19.25 23.08 31.63
CA SER A 111 19.24 24.32 32.41
C SER A 111 20.52 25.14 32.18
N ASP A 112 20.38 26.46 32.06
CA ASP A 112 21.53 27.40 32.01
C ASP A 112 22.22 27.55 33.38
N ARG A 113 21.64 27.02 34.46
CA ARG A 113 22.20 27.09 35.81
C ARG A 113 22.40 25.71 36.42
N GLU A 114 23.58 25.50 37.02
CA GLU A 114 23.97 24.24 37.68
C GLU A 114 23.07 23.86 38.88
N ASP A 115 22.31 24.81 39.44
CA ASP A 115 21.42 24.61 40.59
C ASP A 115 19.94 24.35 40.21
N GLN A 116 19.65 24.24 38.91
CA GLN A 116 18.30 23.95 38.41
C GLN A 116 18.29 22.68 37.57
N ASP A 117 17.29 21.83 37.81
CA ASP A 117 17.07 20.62 37.02
C ASP A 117 16.73 20.97 35.56
N ASP A 118 17.15 20.10 34.64
CA ASP A 118 16.76 20.19 33.24
C ASP A 118 15.24 20.15 33.09
N LYS A 119 14.71 20.99 32.21
CA LYS A 119 13.28 21.04 31.94
C LYS A 119 12.90 19.97 30.93
N VAL A 120 12.00 19.07 31.31
CA VAL A 120 11.42 18.09 30.39
C VAL A 120 10.12 18.62 29.80
N VAL A 121 10.00 18.55 28.47
CA VAL A 121 8.77 18.85 27.74
C VAL A 121 8.33 17.60 26.97
N THR A 122 7.03 17.37 26.89
CA THR A 122 6.46 16.21 26.21
C THR A 122 5.50 16.61 25.11
N LYS A 123 5.35 15.75 24.11
CA LYS A 123 4.35 15.88 23.05
C LYS A 123 3.77 14.51 22.74
N ASP A 124 2.46 14.41 22.89
CA ASP A 124 1.71 13.20 22.62
C ASP A 124 1.11 13.28 21.21
N LEU A 125 1.25 12.20 20.44
CA LEU A 125 0.59 12.03 19.14
C LEU A 125 -0.07 10.65 19.06
N SER A 126 -1.29 10.58 18.56
CA SER A 126 -1.91 9.30 18.21
C SER A 126 -1.34 8.74 16.89
N ALA A 127 -1.51 7.44 16.64
CA ALA A 127 -1.13 6.84 15.34
C ALA A 127 -1.81 7.52 14.15
N TYR A 128 -3.03 8.01 14.34
CA TYR A 128 -3.73 8.84 13.36
C TYR A 128 -2.99 10.14 13.09
N GLN A 129 -2.64 10.92 14.12
CA GLN A 129 -1.92 12.20 13.96
C GLN A 129 -0.54 12.00 13.36
N VAL A 130 0.18 10.94 13.74
CA VAL A 130 1.46 10.58 13.13
C VAL A 130 1.28 10.30 11.63
N THR A 131 0.23 9.55 11.26
CA THR A 131 -0.08 9.25 9.85
C THR A 131 -0.41 10.53 9.07
N VAL A 132 -1.13 11.49 9.67
CA VAL A 132 -1.39 12.80 9.07
C VAL A 132 -0.09 13.56 8.79
N GLU A 133 0.84 13.65 9.75
CA GLU A 133 2.11 14.35 9.53
C GLU A 133 2.98 13.68 8.45
N LEU A 134 3.00 12.34 8.42
CA LEU A 134 3.68 11.57 7.37
C LEU A 134 3.05 11.86 5.99
N LEU A 135 1.73 11.93 5.90
CA LEU A 135 1.01 12.25 4.67
C LEU A 135 1.18 13.70 4.23
N ARG A 136 1.32 14.66 5.16
CA ARG A 136 1.66 16.04 4.81
C ARG A 136 3.02 16.15 4.13
N ALA A 137 3.99 15.33 4.55
CA ALA A 137 5.28 15.26 3.85
C ALA A 137 5.12 14.77 2.40
N GLU A 138 4.26 13.79 2.15
CA GLU A 138 3.94 13.32 0.79
C GLU A 138 3.10 14.37 0.01
N LEU A 139 2.26 15.16 0.68
CA LEU A 139 1.52 16.26 0.06
C LEU A 139 2.47 17.37 -0.45
N GLU A 140 3.54 17.68 0.29
CA GLU A 140 4.58 18.58 -0.20
C GLU A 140 5.21 18.08 -1.51
N LEU A 141 5.36 16.77 -1.68
CA LEU A 141 5.85 16.17 -2.92
C LEU A 141 4.81 16.26 -4.03
N ALA A 142 3.53 16.01 -3.72
CA ALA A 142 2.44 16.14 -4.68
C ALA A 142 2.33 17.55 -5.26
N HIS A 143 2.55 18.59 -4.44
CA HIS A 143 2.51 19.99 -4.86
C HIS A 143 3.60 20.40 -5.87
N GLN A 144 4.62 19.57 -6.09
CA GLN A 144 5.57 19.78 -7.19
C GLN A 144 4.91 19.62 -8.57
N TYR A 145 3.84 18.83 -8.64
CA TYR A 145 3.11 18.51 -9.88
C TYR A 145 1.68 19.05 -9.88
N HIS A 146 1.07 19.25 -8.71
CA HIS A 146 -0.26 19.83 -8.54
C HIS A 146 -0.17 21.23 -7.93
N THR A 147 -0.36 22.27 -8.74
CA THR A 147 -0.16 23.67 -8.33
C THR A 147 -1.45 24.42 -7.98
N ASP A 148 -2.62 23.80 -8.14
CA ASP A 148 -3.88 24.46 -7.80
C ASP A 148 -4.21 24.32 -6.31
N GLY A 149 -4.14 25.44 -5.60
CA GLY A 149 -4.49 25.51 -4.18
C GLY A 149 -6.00 25.46 -3.90
N LYS A 150 -6.87 25.49 -4.91
CA LYS A 150 -8.33 25.44 -4.72
C LYS A 150 -8.87 24.01 -4.63
N GLN A 151 -8.13 23.02 -5.13
CA GLN A 151 -8.56 21.64 -5.21
C GLN A 151 -7.52 20.71 -4.58
N ALA A 152 -7.98 19.80 -3.71
CA ALA A 152 -7.13 18.80 -3.10
C ALA A 152 -6.58 17.81 -4.18
N PRO A 153 -5.30 17.42 -4.11
CA PRO A 153 -4.75 16.40 -5.01
C PRO A 153 -5.46 15.06 -4.83
N ILE A 154 -5.87 14.44 -5.94
CA ILE A 154 -6.57 13.16 -5.95
C ILE A 154 -5.55 12.03 -5.75
N ALA A 155 -5.78 11.17 -4.77
CA ALA A 155 -4.91 10.04 -4.45
C ALA A 155 -5.68 8.72 -4.36
N VAL A 156 -5.05 7.65 -4.85
CA VAL A 156 -5.35 6.26 -4.46
C VAL A 156 -4.30 5.83 -3.44
N LEU A 157 -4.74 5.25 -2.33
CA LEU A 157 -3.86 4.78 -1.26
C LEU A 157 -3.75 3.26 -1.26
N SER A 158 -2.62 2.73 -0.79
CA SER A 158 -2.47 1.31 -0.48
C SER A 158 -2.58 1.02 1.01
N ILE A 159 -3.13 -0.14 1.37
CA ILE A 159 -3.08 -0.68 2.74
C ILE A 159 -2.71 -2.18 2.71
N PRO A 160 -1.96 -2.72 3.69
CA PRO A 160 -1.65 -4.14 3.70
C PRO A 160 -2.93 -4.99 3.84
N SER A 161 -2.99 -6.14 3.16
CA SER A 161 -4.20 -6.97 3.08
C SER A 161 -4.70 -7.51 4.42
N TYR A 162 -3.83 -7.60 5.42
CA TYR A 162 -4.15 -8.11 6.76
C TYR A 162 -4.68 -7.04 7.73
N TYR A 163 -4.84 -5.78 7.28
CA TYR A 163 -5.46 -4.76 8.12
C TYR A 163 -6.98 -4.92 8.13
N PRO A 164 -7.63 -4.66 9.28
CA PRO A 164 -9.08 -4.73 9.37
C PRO A 164 -9.72 -3.58 8.57
N ALA A 165 -10.95 -3.79 8.09
CA ALA A 165 -11.73 -2.78 7.35
C ALA A 165 -11.83 -1.44 8.09
N SER A 166 -11.90 -1.46 9.43
CA SER A 166 -11.93 -0.25 10.26
C SER A 166 -10.69 0.65 10.10
N ALA A 167 -9.54 0.09 9.74
CA ALA A 167 -8.32 0.86 9.48
C ALA A 167 -8.37 1.64 8.15
N TYR A 168 -9.18 1.19 7.18
CA TYR A 168 -9.30 1.86 5.88
C TYR A 168 -9.89 3.25 6.05
N LYS A 169 -10.94 3.37 6.86
CA LYS A 169 -11.55 4.65 7.18
C LYS A 169 -10.56 5.58 7.89
N LEU A 170 -9.84 5.07 8.91
CA LEU A 170 -8.84 5.87 9.62
C LEU A 170 -7.75 6.39 8.69
N LEU A 171 -7.29 5.56 7.75
CA LEU A 171 -6.32 5.96 6.73
C LEU A 171 -6.90 7.01 5.76
N ALA A 172 -8.13 6.82 5.29
CA ALA A 172 -8.81 7.79 4.43
C ALA A 172 -8.96 9.15 5.12
N ASP A 173 -9.46 9.14 6.35
CA ASP A 173 -9.68 10.34 7.16
C ASP A 173 -8.34 11.06 7.45
N ALA A 174 -7.26 10.30 7.68
CA ALA A 174 -5.93 10.87 7.89
C ALA A 174 -5.39 11.55 6.61
N ALA A 175 -5.58 10.93 5.44
CA ALA A 175 -5.19 11.51 4.17
C ALA A 175 -6.01 12.74 3.79
N GLN A 176 -7.32 12.74 4.06
CA GLN A 176 -8.17 13.91 3.90
C GLN A 176 -7.72 15.05 4.82
N THR A 177 -7.42 14.75 6.08
CA THR A 177 -6.91 15.74 7.05
C THR A 177 -5.52 16.26 6.68
N ALA A 178 -4.71 15.44 6.01
CA ALA A 178 -3.43 15.89 5.47
C ALA A 178 -3.60 16.84 4.28
N GLY A 179 -4.68 16.72 3.50
CA GLY A 179 -5.03 17.59 2.38
C GLY A 179 -5.22 16.88 1.03
N PHE A 180 -5.35 15.56 1.01
CA PHE A 180 -5.65 14.79 -0.21
C PHE A 180 -7.15 14.54 -0.38
N HIS A 181 -7.59 14.41 -1.64
CA HIS A 181 -8.87 13.78 -1.96
C HIS A 181 -8.64 12.28 -2.19
N VAL A 182 -9.17 11.43 -1.31
CA VAL A 182 -8.98 9.97 -1.39
C VAL A 182 -10.04 9.38 -2.31
N ALA A 183 -9.63 9.01 -3.52
CA ALA A 183 -10.55 8.43 -4.51
C ALA A 183 -10.77 6.93 -4.31
N GLN A 184 -9.76 6.20 -3.84
CA GLN A 184 -9.87 4.77 -3.56
C GLN A 184 -8.77 4.32 -2.59
N ILE A 185 -9.03 3.27 -1.83
CA ILE A 185 -8.00 2.50 -1.11
C ILE A 185 -7.99 1.09 -1.68
N ILE A 186 -6.80 0.61 -2.08
CA ILE A 186 -6.59 -0.75 -2.57
C ILE A 186 -5.59 -1.48 -1.68
N THR A 187 -5.57 -2.81 -1.73
CA THR A 187 -4.54 -3.55 -0.99
C THR A 187 -3.18 -3.39 -1.66
N GLU A 188 -2.11 -3.37 -0.87
CA GLU A 188 -0.74 -3.34 -1.40
C GLU A 188 -0.44 -4.46 -2.40
N PRO A 189 -0.81 -5.74 -2.17
CA PRO A 189 -0.59 -6.78 -3.18
C PRO A 189 -1.36 -6.51 -4.49
N THR A 190 -2.62 -6.07 -4.44
CA THR A 190 -3.37 -5.68 -5.65
C THR A 190 -2.67 -4.52 -6.39
N ALA A 191 -2.23 -3.49 -5.66
CA ALA A 191 -1.47 -2.40 -6.22
C ALA A 191 -0.18 -2.90 -6.88
N ALA A 192 0.55 -3.82 -6.25
CA ALA A 192 1.77 -4.36 -6.82
C ALA A 192 1.53 -5.12 -8.14
N VAL A 193 0.44 -5.89 -8.27
CA VAL A 193 0.08 -6.55 -9.53
C VAL A 193 -0.27 -5.52 -10.62
N LEU A 194 -1.06 -4.48 -10.26
CA LEU A 194 -1.38 -3.36 -11.16
C LEU A 194 -0.13 -2.61 -11.62
N GLY A 195 0.86 -2.45 -10.76
CA GLY A 195 2.14 -1.81 -11.06
C GLY A 195 2.87 -2.42 -12.26
N TYR A 196 2.69 -3.72 -12.49
CA TYR A 196 3.28 -4.48 -13.60
C TYR A 196 2.34 -4.73 -14.78
N SER A 197 1.11 -4.19 -14.77
CA SER A 197 0.11 -4.41 -15.83
C SER A 197 -0.24 -5.88 -16.09
N ILE A 198 -0.11 -6.74 -15.08
CA ILE A 198 -0.28 -8.18 -15.29
C ILE A 198 -1.75 -8.45 -15.59
N GLY A 199 -2.02 -9.15 -16.70
CA GLY A 199 -3.36 -9.61 -17.05
C GLY A 199 -4.35 -8.52 -17.49
N GLU A 200 -3.86 -7.33 -17.89
CA GLU A 200 -4.68 -6.28 -18.55
C GLU A 200 -5.02 -6.63 -20.01
N GLU A 201 -4.28 -7.56 -20.62
CA GLU A 201 -4.51 -8.03 -21.99
C GLU A 201 -5.84 -8.80 -22.09
N GLN A 202 -6.58 -8.59 -23.18
CA GLN A 202 -7.82 -9.33 -23.46
C GLN A 202 -7.47 -10.75 -23.92
N THR A 203 -7.59 -11.72 -23.02
CA THR A 203 -7.25 -13.13 -23.22
C THR A 203 -8.23 -14.07 -22.52
N GLU A 204 -8.47 -15.23 -23.13
CA GLU A 204 -9.25 -16.31 -22.51
C GLU A 204 -8.47 -16.99 -21.37
N GLN A 205 -7.15 -16.81 -21.31
CA GLN A 205 -6.30 -17.47 -20.33
C GLN A 205 -6.22 -16.69 -19.01
N ARG A 206 -6.75 -17.30 -17.95
CA ARG A 206 -6.53 -16.86 -16.56
C ARG A 206 -5.07 -17.10 -16.16
N ARG A 207 -4.43 -16.10 -15.58
CA ARG A 207 -3.08 -16.18 -15.01
C ARG A 207 -3.14 -16.23 -13.49
N HIS A 208 -2.27 -17.01 -12.87
CA HIS A 208 -2.12 -17.03 -11.42
C HIS A 208 -0.89 -16.25 -10.99
N VAL A 209 -1.11 -15.24 -10.15
CA VAL A 209 -0.05 -14.33 -9.69
C VAL A 209 0.18 -14.54 -8.20
N LEU A 210 1.44 -14.73 -7.83
CA LEU A 210 1.89 -14.80 -6.44
C LEU A 210 2.59 -13.49 -6.07
N THR A 211 2.05 -12.77 -5.10
CA THR A 211 2.71 -11.59 -4.53
C THR A 211 3.44 -11.98 -3.25
N ILE A 212 4.72 -11.61 -3.14
CA ILE A 212 5.54 -11.86 -1.94
C ILE A 212 5.99 -10.51 -1.41
N LYS A 213 5.43 -10.12 -0.26
CA LYS A 213 5.83 -8.91 0.44
C LYS A 213 6.82 -9.23 1.54
N CYS A 214 7.96 -8.53 1.57
CA CYS A 214 8.83 -8.48 2.76
C CYS A 214 9.19 -7.03 3.07
N GLY A 215 8.46 -6.46 4.03
CA GLY A 215 8.65 -5.09 4.51
C GLY A 215 9.76 -4.97 5.56
N GLY A 216 9.74 -3.89 6.33
CA GLY A 216 10.69 -3.67 7.42
C GLY A 216 10.44 -4.55 8.65
N LEU A 217 9.16 -4.79 8.99
CA LEU A 217 8.75 -5.55 10.18
C LEU A 217 8.09 -6.89 9.85
N TYR A 218 7.25 -6.91 8.82
CA TYR A 218 6.40 -8.04 8.49
C TYR A 218 6.53 -8.43 7.02
N SER A 219 6.15 -9.68 6.75
CA SER A 219 5.93 -10.22 5.41
C SER A 219 4.53 -10.78 5.29
N ASP A 220 4.00 -10.76 4.08
CA ASP A 220 2.70 -11.34 3.72
C ASP A 220 2.79 -11.89 2.30
N ILE A 221 1.93 -12.87 2.04
CA ILE A 221 1.86 -13.60 0.78
C ILE A 221 0.42 -13.55 0.30
N ALA A 222 0.19 -13.29 -0.98
CA ALA A 222 -1.14 -13.35 -1.55
C ALA A 222 -1.13 -13.96 -2.95
N PHE A 223 -2.24 -14.61 -3.30
CA PHE A 223 -2.46 -15.31 -4.55
C PHE A 223 -3.63 -14.67 -5.27
N TYR A 224 -3.46 -14.43 -6.57
CA TYR A 224 -4.48 -13.84 -7.42
C TYR A 224 -4.75 -14.70 -8.64
N ALA A 225 -6.01 -14.76 -9.04
CA ALA A 225 -6.40 -15.09 -10.39
C ALA A 225 -6.63 -13.78 -11.15
N VAL A 226 -5.96 -13.62 -12.27
CA VAL A 226 -6.02 -12.40 -13.09
C VAL A 226 -6.45 -12.72 -14.51
N GLN A 227 -7.43 -11.97 -15.01
CA GLN A 227 -7.94 -12.11 -16.37
C GLN A 227 -8.63 -10.82 -16.82
N ASN A 228 -8.28 -10.30 -18.00
CA ASN A 228 -8.93 -9.15 -18.64
C ASN A 228 -9.07 -7.91 -17.74
N GLY A 229 -8.05 -7.62 -16.93
CA GLY A 229 -8.04 -6.52 -15.96
C GLY A 229 -8.83 -6.78 -14.67
N LEU A 230 -9.40 -7.96 -14.49
CA LEU A 230 -10.03 -8.39 -13.24
C LEU A 230 -9.03 -9.13 -12.37
N PHE A 231 -8.87 -8.67 -11.12
CA PHE A 231 -7.94 -9.23 -10.14
C PHE A 231 -8.72 -9.84 -8.98
N VAL A 232 -8.81 -11.17 -8.94
CA VAL A 232 -9.51 -11.89 -7.88
C VAL A 232 -8.50 -12.44 -6.90
N GLN A 233 -8.51 -11.96 -5.66
CA GLN A 233 -7.69 -12.52 -4.58
C GLN A 233 -8.23 -13.90 -4.23
N LEU A 234 -7.39 -14.92 -4.35
CA LEU A 234 -7.72 -16.30 -3.99
C LEU A 234 -7.44 -16.53 -2.51
N ALA A 235 -6.21 -16.27 -2.08
CA ALA A 235 -5.77 -16.49 -0.71
C ALA A 235 -4.77 -15.41 -0.28
N THR A 236 -4.72 -15.13 1.02
CA THR A 236 -3.71 -14.27 1.64
C THR A 236 -3.25 -14.88 2.96
N PHE A 237 -1.96 -14.81 3.23
CA PHE A 237 -1.33 -15.37 4.40
C PHE A 237 -0.42 -14.35 5.07
N GLY A 238 -0.44 -14.31 6.39
CA GLY A 238 0.32 -13.39 7.22
C GLY A 238 -0.58 -12.52 8.11
N PRO A 239 0.00 -11.47 8.74
CA PRO A 239 1.39 -11.07 8.63
C PRO A 239 2.31 -12.03 9.38
N PHE A 240 3.42 -12.42 8.77
CA PHE A 240 4.48 -13.15 9.45
C PHE A 240 5.46 -12.14 10.08
N PRO A 241 5.99 -12.41 11.29
CA PRO A 241 6.97 -11.55 11.95
C PRO A 241 8.38 -11.71 11.34
N ILE A 242 8.47 -11.71 10.01
CA ILE A 242 9.70 -11.82 9.21
C ILE A 242 9.77 -10.59 8.30
N GLY A 243 10.67 -9.67 8.61
CA GLY A 243 10.91 -8.46 7.84
C GLY A 243 12.37 -8.07 7.88
N GLY A 244 12.67 -6.90 7.33
CA GLY A 244 14.01 -6.32 7.28
C GLY A 244 14.72 -6.26 8.63
N ARG A 245 13.98 -6.24 9.75
CA ARG A 245 14.52 -6.33 11.11
C ARG A 245 15.32 -7.62 11.34
N GLN A 246 14.79 -8.79 10.98
CA GLN A 246 15.47 -10.08 11.22
C GLN A 246 16.77 -10.16 10.42
N PHE A 247 16.79 -9.63 9.20
CA PHE A 247 18.01 -9.50 8.39
C PHE A 247 19.03 -8.54 9.02
N THR A 248 18.57 -7.45 9.61
CA THR A 248 19.43 -6.51 10.36
C THR A 248 19.95 -7.16 11.64
N GLU A 249 19.15 -7.93 12.36
CA GLU A 249 19.54 -8.57 13.62
C GLU A 249 20.64 -9.62 13.41
N ALA A 250 20.63 -10.35 12.29
CA ALA A 250 21.74 -11.25 11.93
C ALA A 250 23.10 -10.51 11.82
N LEU A 251 23.10 -9.28 11.31
CA LEU A 251 24.29 -8.41 11.30
C LEU A 251 24.62 -7.89 12.70
N VAL A 252 23.62 -7.53 13.52
CA VAL A 252 23.82 -7.07 14.90
C VAL A 252 24.53 -8.16 15.72
N GLN A 253 24.04 -9.40 15.65
CA GLN A 253 24.64 -10.55 16.34
C GLN A 253 26.09 -10.76 15.90
N PHE A 254 26.35 -10.75 14.60
CA PHE A 254 27.71 -10.86 14.06
C PHE A 254 28.65 -9.77 14.60
N ILE A 255 28.21 -8.50 14.58
CA ILE A 255 29.02 -7.37 15.07
C ILE A 255 29.27 -7.50 16.58
N CYS A 256 28.25 -7.88 17.36
CA CYS A 256 28.40 -8.06 18.81
C CYS A 256 29.40 -9.18 19.14
N GLU A 257 29.30 -10.33 18.47
CA GLU A 257 30.22 -11.45 18.66
C GLU A 257 31.65 -11.09 18.25
N GLU A 258 31.81 -10.40 17.12
CA GLU A 258 33.12 -9.98 16.65
C GLU A 258 33.77 -8.98 17.60
N PHE A 259 33.01 -7.98 18.07
CA PHE A 259 33.49 -6.98 19.03
C PHE A 259 33.88 -7.64 20.35
N ARG A 260 33.04 -8.52 20.90
CA ARG A 260 33.33 -9.29 22.12
C ARG A 260 34.60 -10.12 21.96
N ARG A 261 34.78 -10.78 20.81
CA ARG A 261 35.99 -11.56 20.53
C ARG A 261 37.25 -10.69 20.48
N LYS A 262 37.19 -9.54 19.81
CA LYS A 262 38.33 -8.66 19.51
C LYS A 262 38.75 -7.79 20.70
N TYR A 263 37.78 -7.25 21.45
CA TYR A 263 38.03 -6.25 22.49
C TYR A 263 37.70 -6.74 23.90
N LYS A 264 37.14 -7.94 24.06
CA LYS A 264 36.75 -8.53 25.36
C LYS A 264 35.71 -7.71 26.14
N LEU A 265 34.94 -6.90 25.42
CA LEU A 265 33.82 -6.10 25.94
C LEU A 265 32.51 -6.61 25.34
N ASP A 266 31.44 -6.65 26.13
CA ASP A 266 30.14 -7.13 25.68
C ASP A 266 29.19 -5.96 25.36
N PRO A 267 28.88 -5.67 24.08
CA PRO A 267 27.99 -4.57 23.72
C PRO A 267 26.59 -4.70 24.31
N HIS A 268 26.14 -5.91 24.67
CA HIS A 268 24.81 -6.13 25.25
C HIS A 268 24.66 -5.54 26.65
N GLU A 269 25.76 -5.25 27.34
CA GLU A 269 25.75 -4.58 28.65
C GLU A 269 25.36 -3.09 28.53
N SER A 270 25.41 -2.54 27.32
CA SER A 270 25.09 -1.13 27.03
C SER A 270 23.98 -1.01 25.99
N ARG A 271 22.79 -0.58 26.42
CA ARG A 271 21.66 -0.27 25.52
C ARG A 271 22.06 0.71 24.41
N ARG A 272 22.91 1.69 24.75
CA ARG A 272 23.45 2.68 23.80
C ARG A 272 24.32 2.01 22.72
N SER A 273 25.19 1.07 23.12
CA SER A 273 26.07 0.36 22.21
C SER A 273 25.28 -0.52 21.25
N VAL A 274 24.28 -1.27 21.74
CA VAL A 274 23.37 -2.06 20.88
C VAL A 274 22.61 -1.16 19.88
N ALA A 275 22.14 0.01 20.31
CA ALA A 275 21.45 0.95 19.42
C ALA A 275 22.36 1.49 18.30
N LYS A 276 23.63 1.82 18.63
CA LYS A 276 24.65 2.19 17.64
C LYS A 276 24.89 1.06 16.63
N ILE A 277 25.08 -0.17 17.12
CA ILE A 277 25.27 -1.37 16.26
C ILE A 277 24.08 -1.57 15.33
N ARG A 278 22.84 -1.51 15.86
CA ARG A 278 21.63 -1.69 15.06
C ARG A 278 21.51 -0.65 13.95
N THR A 279 21.85 0.60 14.24
CA THR A 279 21.85 1.68 13.24
C THR A 279 22.88 1.41 12.14
N ALA A 280 24.12 1.06 12.52
CA ALA A 280 25.18 0.73 11.56
C ALA A 280 24.85 -0.52 10.74
N ALA A 281 24.28 -1.56 11.35
CA ALA A 281 23.85 -2.79 10.70
C ALA A 281 22.72 -2.53 9.69
N ALA A 282 21.73 -1.69 10.04
CA ALA A 282 20.65 -1.32 9.14
C ALA A 282 21.18 -0.56 7.91
N ASN A 283 22.11 0.38 8.10
CA ASN A 283 22.76 1.11 7.00
C ASN A 283 23.63 0.18 6.14
N CYS A 284 24.40 -0.71 6.76
CA CYS A 284 25.22 -1.68 6.07
C CYS A 284 24.37 -2.60 5.17
N LYS A 285 23.28 -3.15 5.70
CA LYS A 285 22.30 -3.93 4.92
C LYS A 285 21.79 -3.13 3.71
N HIS A 286 21.40 -1.88 3.92
CA HIS A 286 20.88 -1.03 2.85
C HIS A 286 21.92 -0.84 1.73
N ILE A 287 23.16 -0.49 2.08
CA ILE A 287 24.25 -0.32 1.11
C ILE A 287 24.55 -1.65 0.39
N LEU A 288 24.61 -2.77 1.11
CA LEU A 288 24.95 -4.08 0.52
C LEU A 288 23.86 -4.64 -0.39
N THR A 289 22.65 -4.09 -0.33
CA THR A 289 21.58 -4.42 -1.28
C THR A 289 21.94 -3.99 -2.70
N THR A 290 22.66 -2.87 -2.87
CA THR A 290 23.06 -2.31 -4.18
C THR A 290 24.54 -2.43 -4.46
N MET A 291 25.40 -2.27 -3.44
CA MET A 291 26.87 -2.34 -3.55
C MET A 291 27.42 -3.71 -3.14
N PRO A 292 28.55 -4.17 -3.74
CA PRO A 292 29.14 -5.47 -3.41
C PRO A 292 29.86 -5.50 -2.06
N SER A 293 30.22 -4.34 -1.50
CA SER A 293 30.87 -4.23 -0.19
C SER A 293 30.68 -2.84 0.41
N THR A 294 30.87 -2.71 1.72
CA THR A 294 30.87 -1.45 2.45
C THR A 294 31.75 -1.54 3.69
N GLN A 295 32.16 -0.39 4.19
CA GLN A 295 32.90 -0.26 5.44
C GLN A 295 31.92 -0.03 6.60
N LEU A 296 31.95 -0.91 7.60
CA LEU A 296 31.30 -0.66 8.88
C LEU A 296 32.24 0.17 9.75
N TYR A 297 31.73 1.30 10.25
CA TYR A 297 32.42 2.13 11.23
C TYR A 297 31.42 2.58 12.30
N ILE A 298 31.78 2.37 13.56
CA ILE A 298 31.02 2.83 14.72
C ILE A 298 32.00 3.49 15.68
N ASP A 299 31.88 4.81 15.78
CA ASP A 299 32.65 5.63 16.70
C ASP A 299 32.24 5.36 18.16
N SER A 300 33.26 5.20 19.02
CA SER A 300 33.16 4.99 20.46
C SER A 300 32.02 4.04 20.81
N LEU A 301 32.09 2.82 20.27
CA LEU A 301 31.02 1.84 20.39
C LEU A 301 30.80 1.47 21.86
N MET A 302 31.86 1.19 22.60
CA MET A 302 31.82 0.90 24.03
C MET A 302 33.17 1.27 24.66
N ASP A 303 33.15 1.92 25.83
CA ASP A 303 34.34 2.32 26.60
C ASP A 303 35.43 3.04 25.79
N GLY A 304 35.03 3.92 24.86
CA GLY A 304 35.95 4.66 24.00
C GLY A 304 36.55 3.85 22.85
N VAL A 305 36.16 2.58 22.69
CA VAL A 305 36.65 1.70 21.63
C VAL A 305 35.77 1.79 20.38
N ASP A 306 36.40 2.12 19.26
CA ASP A 306 35.77 2.11 17.94
C ASP A 306 35.64 0.70 17.38
N TYR A 307 34.56 0.46 16.61
CA TYR A 307 34.43 -0.71 15.76
C TYR A 307 34.61 -0.35 14.29
N ASN A 308 35.46 -1.11 13.59
CA ASN A 308 35.76 -0.93 12.18
C ASN A 308 35.93 -2.31 11.54
N ALA A 309 35.14 -2.61 10.51
CA ALA A 309 35.21 -3.86 9.75
C ALA A 309 34.73 -3.68 8.30
N GLN A 310 35.43 -4.31 7.34
CA GLN A 310 34.95 -4.38 5.97
C GLN A 310 33.89 -5.49 5.86
N MET A 311 32.73 -5.18 5.29
CA MET A 311 31.66 -6.14 5.05
C MET A 311 31.41 -6.31 3.54
N SER A 312 31.42 -7.54 3.05
CA SER A 312 31.03 -7.87 1.67
C SER A 312 29.59 -8.36 1.61
N ARG A 313 28.94 -8.19 0.45
CA ARG A 313 27.60 -8.73 0.19
C ARG A 313 27.59 -10.25 0.40
N ALA A 314 28.59 -10.97 -0.09
CA ALA A 314 28.68 -12.41 0.08
C ALA A 314 28.71 -12.84 1.57
N ARG A 315 29.44 -12.09 2.41
CA ARG A 315 29.47 -12.36 3.84
C ARG A 315 28.13 -12.05 4.49
N PHE A 316 27.51 -10.91 4.16
CA PHE A 316 26.17 -10.57 4.62
C PHE A 316 25.13 -11.63 4.23
N GLU A 317 25.11 -12.04 2.96
CA GLU A 317 24.19 -13.06 2.44
C GLU A 317 24.36 -14.41 3.16
N SER A 318 25.59 -14.77 3.55
CA SER A 318 25.83 -15.94 4.39
C SER A 318 25.25 -15.80 5.80
N LEU A 319 25.26 -14.59 6.39
CA LEU A 319 24.72 -14.35 7.74
C LEU A 319 23.19 -14.41 7.77
N ILE A 320 22.53 -13.94 6.71
CA ILE A 320 21.07 -13.93 6.61
C ILE A 320 20.47 -15.22 6.06
N GLN A 321 21.28 -16.19 5.64
CA GLN A 321 20.81 -17.44 5.04
C GLN A 321 19.76 -18.18 5.91
N PRO A 322 19.89 -18.26 7.25
CA PRO A 322 18.84 -18.87 8.09
C PRO A 322 17.50 -18.13 8.00
N VAL A 323 17.52 -16.79 7.91
CA VAL A 323 16.31 -15.96 7.77
C VAL A 323 15.66 -16.18 6.41
N ILE A 324 16.47 -16.27 5.34
CA ILE A 324 15.99 -16.61 3.99
C ILE A 324 15.33 -17.99 3.98
N ASN A 325 15.98 -18.99 4.57
CA ASN A 325 15.45 -20.35 4.61
C ASN A 325 14.09 -20.40 5.32
N ASN A 326 13.95 -19.68 6.44
CA ASN A 326 12.67 -19.56 7.15
C ASN A 326 11.58 -18.94 6.25
N LEU A 327 11.87 -17.82 5.57
CA LEU A 327 10.90 -17.21 4.67
C LEU A 327 10.49 -18.14 3.51
N ILE A 328 11.45 -18.85 2.91
CA ILE A 328 11.18 -19.78 1.80
C ILE A 328 10.38 -21.01 2.28
N GLN A 329 10.62 -21.49 3.50
CA GLN A 329 9.81 -22.54 4.11
C GLN A 329 8.36 -22.07 4.30
N GLN A 330 8.17 -20.92 4.95
CA GLN A 330 6.84 -20.33 5.16
C GLN A 330 6.11 -20.09 3.83
N LEU A 331 6.83 -19.65 2.80
CA LEU A 331 6.29 -19.51 1.45
C LEU A 331 5.82 -20.85 0.86
N GLY A 332 6.58 -21.93 1.08
CA GLY A 332 6.17 -23.27 0.66
C GLY A 332 4.87 -23.72 1.32
N GLU A 333 4.76 -23.53 2.64
CA GLU A 333 3.55 -23.87 3.42
C GLU A 333 2.32 -23.08 2.94
N CYS A 334 2.49 -21.79 2.64
CA CYS A 334 1.42 -20.94 2.10
C CYS A 334 0.95 -21.41 0.72
N VAL A 335 1.88 -21.79 -0.17
CA VAL A 335 1.53 -22.32 -1.49
C VAL A 335 0.75 -23.62 -1.36
N GLU A 336 1.22 -24.56 -0.55
CA GLU A 336 0.54 -25.84 -0.35
C GLU A 336 -0.89 -25.65 0.17
N GLN A 337 -1.07 -24.73 1.13
CA GLN A 337 -2.39 -24.41 1.67
C GLN A 337 -3.29 -23.74 0.62
N ALA A 338 -2.77 -22.77 -0.13
CA ALA A 338 -3.53 -22.09 -1.19
C ALA A 338 -4.02 -23.05 -2.28
N GLN A 339 -3.15 -24.00 -2.69
CA GLN A 339 -3.49 -25.00 -3.69
C GLN A 339 -4.54 -26.01 -3.19
N LYS A 340 -4.54 -26.29 -1.89
CA LYS A 340 -5.55 -27.13 -1.24
C LYS A 340 -6.91 -26.43 -1.18
N GLU A 341 -6.93 -25.14 -0.85
CA GLU A 341 -8.16 -24.34 -0.77
C GLU A 341 -8.72 -24.00 -2.15
N HIS A 342 -7.85 -23.83 -3.15
CA HIS A 342 -8.21 -23.49 -4.51
C HIS A 342 -7.61 -24.51 -5.50
N PRO A 343 -8.28 -25.65 -5.77
CA PRO A 343 -7.77 -26.68 -6.67
C PRO A 343 -7.48 -26.20 -8.11
N GLY A 344 -8.06 -25.07 -8.52
CA GLY A 344 -7.76 -24.41 -9.81
C GLY A 344 -6.39 -23.72 -9.86
N LEU A 345 -5.76 -23.45 -8.71
CA LEU A 345 -4.42 -22.88 -8.57
C LEU A 345 -3.35 -23.97 -8.75
N SER A 346 -3.32 -24.63 -9.90
CA SER A 346 -2.37 -25.72 -10.15
C SER A 346 -0.94 -25.22 -10.43
N LYS A 347 -0.81 -23.98 -10.91
CA LYS A 347 0.46 -23.37 -11.31
C LYS A 347 0.47 -21.89 -10.93
N ILE A 348 1.67 -21.36 -10.68
CA ILE A 348 1.95 -19.92 -10.55
C ILE A 348 2.62 -19.46 -11.86
N ASP A 349 2.06 -18.44 -12.50
CA ASP A 349 2.57 -17.92 -13.78
C ASP A 349 3.49 -16.71 -13.58
N ASP A 350 3.15 -15.84 -12.63
CA ASP A 350 3.87 -14.61 -12.35
C ASP A 350 4.14 -14.47 -10.85
N ILE A 351 5.30 -13.93 -10.51
CA ILE A 351 5.67 -13.57 -9.13
C ILE A 351 5.99 -12.10 -9.08
N VAL A 352 5.33 -11.38 -8.17
CA VAL A 352 5.56 -9.96 -7.92
C VAL A 352 6.18 -9.78 -6.54
N LEU A 353 7.32 -9.11 -6.49
CA LEU A 353 8.03 -8.83 -5.25
C LEU A 353 7.73 -7.41 -4.77
N LEU A 354 7.34 -7.25 -3.51
CA LEU A 354 7.10 -5.94 -2.91
C LEU A 354 7.71 -5.81 -1.50
N GLY A 355 7.99 -4.57 -1.11
CA GLY A 355 8.69 -4.21 0.13
C GLY A 355 10.22 -4.16 0.00
N ALA A 356 10.84 -3.18 0.66
CA ALA A 356 12.28 -2.90 0.55
C ALA A 356 13.19 -4.11 0.78
N THR A 357 12.82 -5.05 1.66
CA THR A 357 13.66 -6.22 1.97
C THR A 357 13.75 -7.18 0.79
N MET A 358 12.75 -7.20 -0.10
CA MET A 358 12.78 -8.00 -1.34
C MET A 358 13.78 -7.48 -2.37
N GLN A 359 14.43 -6.34 -2.15
CA GLN A 359 15.52 -5.87 -3.01
C GLN A 359 16.83 -6.65 -2.79
N ILE A 360 16.96 -7.43 -1.71
CA ILE A 360 18.16 -8.23 -1.44
C ILE A 360 18.36 -9.27 -2.56
N PRO A 361 19.48 -9.24 -3.31
CA PRO A 361 19.66 -10.12 -4.47
C PRO A 361 19.54 -11.61 -4.16
N LYS A 362 20.15 -12.07 -3.05
CA LYS A 362 20.04 -13.47 -2.62
C LYS A 362 18.61 -13.91 -2.33
N LEU A 363 17.77 -13.00 -1.83
CA LEU A 363 16.37 -13.29 -1.53
C LEU A 363 15.57 -13.48 -2.82
N GLN A 364 15.76 -12.60 -3.80
CA GLN A 364 15.16 -12.75 -5.13
C GLN A 364 15.60 -14.05 -5.81
N ALA A 365 16.89 -14.38 -5.72
CA ALA A 365 17.43 -15.61 -6.28
C ALA A 365 16.85 -16.86 -5.60
N ALA A 366 16.64 -16.83 -4.28
CA ALA A 366 16.02 -17.94 -3.56
C ALA A 366 14.55 -18.15 -3.96
N VAL A 367 13.80 -17.05 -4.16
CA VAL A 367 12.43 -17.10 -4.69
C VAL A 367 12.42 -17.67 -6.11
N GLY A 368 13.25 -17.14 -7.02
CA GLY A 368 13.33 -17.63 -8.40
C GLY A 368 13.71 -19.11 -8.49
N ALA A 369 14.62 -19.57 -7.63
CA ALA A 369 14.99 -20.99 -7.55
C ALA A 369 13.84 -21.88 -7.06
N ARG A 370 12.95 -21.36 -6.21
CA ARG A 370 11.78 -22.11 -5.71
C ARG A 370 10.68 -22.26 -6.76
N PHE A 371 10.57 -21.31 -7.69
CA PHE A 371 9.54 -21.26 -8.74
C PHE A 371 10.16 -21.04 -10.13
N PRO A 372 10.89 -22.02 -10.68
CA PRO A 372 11.63 -21.86 -11.93
C PRO A 372 10.75 -21.60 -13.16
N ASP A 373 9.48 -22.03 -13.13
CA ASP A 373 8.54 -21.90 -14.24
C ASP A 373 7.69 -20.61 -14.18
N ALA A 374 7.83 -19.82 -13.11
CA ALA A 374 7.11 -18.58 -12.92
C ALA A 374 7.96 -17.37 -13.36
N LYS A 375 7.33 -16.40 -14.02
CA LYS A 375 7.99 -15.15 -14.39
C LYS A 375 8.16 -14.27 -13.15
N LEU A 376 9.40 -14.07 -12.73
CA LEU A 376 9.74 -13.15 -11.64
C LEU A 376 9.77 -11.70 -12.16
N HIS A 377 8.88 -10.86 -11.64
CA HIS A 377 8.82 -9.43 -11.96
C HIS A 377 9.66 -8.61 -10.99
N ASN A 378 10.73 -8.00 -11.49
CA ASN A 378 11.67 -7.18 -10.71
C ASN A 378 12.18 -5.93 -11.45
N SER A 379 11.52 -5.51 -12.53
CA SER A 379 11.91 -4.31 -13.28
C SER A 379 11.61 -2.99 -12.56
N HIS A 380 10.66 -2.99 -11.63
CA HIS A 380 10.43 -1.90 -10.69
C HIS A 380 11.12 -2.20 -9.35
N SER A 381 11.51 -1.14 -8.63
CA SER A 381 11.91 -1.27 -7.24
C SER A 381 10.76 -1.87 -6.42
N ALA A 382 11.04 -2.90 -5.64
CA ALA A 382 10.04 -3.57 -4.81
C ALA A 382 9.38 -2.64 -3.78
N ASP A 383 10.03 -1.53 -3.40
CA ASP A 383 9.46 -0.54 -2.47
C ASP A 383 8.68 0.59 -3.17
N GLU A 384 8.76 0.64 -4.50
CA GLU A 384 8.08 1.64 -5.35
C GLU A 384 6.83 1.09 -6.04
N VAL A 385 6.81 -0.22 -6.36
CA VAL A 385 5.77 -0.85 -7.19
C VAL A 385 4.35 -0.60 -6.69
N VAL A 386 4.15 -0.53 -5.38
CA VAL A 386 2.84 -0.30 -4.76
C VAL A 386 2.33 1.12 -5.07
N ALA A 387 3.17 2.14 -4.93
CA ALA A 387 2.79 3.53 -5.24
C ALA A 387 2.51 3.69 -6.74
N ILE A 388 3.34 3.06 -7.59
CA ILE A 388 3.15 3.01 -9.04
C ILE A 388 1.79 2.38 -9.38
N GLY A 389 1.46 1.25 -8.76
CA GLY A 389 0.18 0.58 -8.93
C GLY A 389 -1.03 1.41 -8.52
N CYS A 390 -0.93 2.10 -7.38
CA CYS A 390 -1.96 3.04 -6.94
C CYS A 390 -2.13 4.20 -7.93
N ALA A 391 -1.04 4.76 -8.46
CA ALA A 391 -1.11 5.85 -9.42
C ALA A 391 -1.76 5.39 -10.73
N ARG A 392 -1.45 4.17 -11.18
CA ARG A 392 -2.13 3.54 -12.32
C ARG A 392 -3.62 3.33 -12.05
N GLN A 393 -3.98 2.79 -10.89
CA GLN A 393 -5.39 2.62 -10.50
C GLN A 393 -6.14 3.95 -10.55
N ALA A 394 -5.50 5.03 -10.12
CA ALA A 394 -6.11 6.36 -10.16
C ALA A 394 -6.50 6.77 -11.59
N VAL A 395 -5.77 6.34 -12.64
CA VAL A 395 -6.10 6.60 -14.06
C VAL A 395 -7.35 5.84 -14.50
N CYS A 396 -7.54 4.63 -13.99
CA CYS A 396 -8.69 3.79 -14.31
C CYS A 396 -10.01 4.31 -13.71
N LEU A 397 -9.94 5.19 -12.71
CA LEU A 397 -11.13 5.77 -12.08
C LEU A 397 -11.85 6.76 -13.01
N ILE A 398 -13.15 6.53 -13.17
CA ILE A 398 -14.11 7.45 -13.75
C ILE A 398 -14.53 8.45 -12.66
N ASP A 399 -14.49 9.74 -12.98
CA ASP A 399 -14.85 10.85 -12.09
C ASP A 399 -14.34 10.71 -10.65
N PRO A 400 -13.01 10.61 -10.46
CA PRO A 400 -12.41 10.32 -9.15
C PRO A 400 -12.76 11.34 -8.05
N LEU A 401 -13.25 12.53 -8.42
CA LEU A 401 -13.73 13.55 -7.49
C LEU A 401 -15.08 13.21 -6.84
N GLU A 402 -15.92 12.47 -7.56
CA GLU A 402 -17.24 12.05 -7.12
C GLU A 402 -17.23 10.66 -6.46
N GLN A 403 -16.08 9.98 -6.46
CA GLN A 403 -15.92 8.69 -5.82
C GLN A 403 -16.14 8.83 -4.31
N GLN A 404 -17.09 8.06 -3.78
CA GLN A 404 -17.35 7.95 -2.35
C GLN A 404 -16.80 6.62 -1.85
N LEU A 405 -16.11 6.64 -0.71
CA LEU A 405 -15.64 5.42 -0.06
C LEU A 405 -16.81 4.75 0.66
N HIS A 406 -17.29 3.64 0.12
CA HIS A 406 -18.30 2.78 0.75
C HIS A 406 -17.65 1.83 1.77
N LYS A 407 -18.38 1.47 2.83
CA LYS A 407 -17.91 0.45 3.77
C LYS A 407 -18.03 -0.92 3.12
N GLU A 408 -17.14 -1.85 3.48
CA GLU A 408 -17.16 -3.22 2.96
C GLU A 408 -18.51 -3.93 3.19
N GLU A 409 -19.13 -3.73 4.36
CA GLU A 409 -20.45 -4.28 4.71
C GLU A 409 -21.59 -3.75 3.82
N ASP A 410 -21.39 -2.57 3.22
CA ASP A 410 -22.33 -1.93 2.32
C ASP A 410 -22.07 -2.31 0.85
N CYS A 411 -21.09 -3.20 0.61
CA CYS A 411 -20.64 -3.60 -0.72
C CYS A 411 -20.92 -5.07 -1.02
N VAL A 412 -21.27 -5.38 -2.27
CA VAL A 412 -21.46 -6.75 -2.76
C VAL A 412 -20.75 -6.95 -4.10
N VAL A 413 -20.55 -8.20 -4.47
CA VAL A 413 -20.01 -8.56 -5.78
C VAL A 413 -21.17 -8.90 -6.72
N ALA A 414 -21.21 -8.26 -7.88
CA ALA A 414 -22.19 -8.59 -8.91
C ALA A 414 -22.01 -10.03 -9.39
N GLU A 415 -23.08 -10.82 -9.32
CA GLU A 415 -23.04 -12.24 -9.68
C GLU A 415 -23.09 -12.46 -11.20
N ASP A 416 -23.64 -11.50 -11.94
CA ASP A 416 -23.86 -11.55 -13.38
C ASP A 416 -23.37 -10.28 -14.07
N ASP A 417 -23.10 -10.39 -15.37
CA ASP A 417 -22.83 -9.24 -16.24
C ASP A 417 -24.11 -8.40 -16.40
N LEU A 418 -23.96 -7.07 -16.37
CA LEU A 418 -25.00 -6.09 -16.68
C LEU A 418 -24.74 -5.49 -18.06
N TYR A 419 -25.66 -5.71 -19.00
CA TYR A 419 -25.65 -5.10 -20.32
C TYR A 419 -26.71 -4.01 -20.44
N ILE A 420 -26.47 -3.01 -21.30
CA ILE A 420 -27.45 -1.99 -21.70
C ILE A 420 -27.45 -1.81 -23.21
N TRP A 421 -28.63 -1.63 -23.79
CA TRP A 421 -28.82 -1.28 -25.20
C TRP A 421 -30.02 -0.34 -25.40
N HIS A 422 -30.06 0.32 -26.55
CA HIS A 422 -31.12 1.27 -26.92
C HIS A 422 -32.11 0.62 -27.89
N GLY A 423 -33.41 0.75 -27.60
CA GLY A 423 -34.49 0.15 -28.37
C GLY A 423 -34.69 -1.33 -28.04
N ASN A 424 -35.28 -2.07 -28.99
CA ASN A 424 -35.63 -3.47 -28.79
C ASN A 424 -34.58 -4.49 -29.27
N ASP A 425 -33.52 -4.03 -29.93
CA ASP A 425 -32.49 -4.88 -30.54
C ASP A 425 -31.18 -4.80 -29.76
N GLU A 426 -30.63 -5.95 -29.35
CA GLU A 426 -29.39 -6.08 -28.57
C GLU A 426 -28.12 -5.86 -29.43
N SER A 427 -28.26 -5.58 -30.75
CA SER A 427 -27.14 -5.36 -31.66
C SER A 427 -26.17 -4.23 -31.27
N ASN A 428 -26.64 -3.25 -30.50
CA ASN A 428 -25.85 -2.14 -29.96
C ASN A 428 -25.56 -2.28 -28.46
N ALA A 429 -25.68 -3.49 -27.89
CA ALA A 429 -25.45 -3.71 -26.47
C ALA A 429 -24.02 -3.40 -26.05
N LYS A 430 -23.91 -2.79 -24.86
CA LYS A 430 -22.65 -2.54 -24.17
C LYS A 430 -22.69 -3.14 -22.79
N LEU A 431 -21.58 -3.75 -22.39
CA LEU A 431 -21.34 -4.15 -21.02
C LEU A 431 -21.23 -2.89 -20.17
N VAL A 432 -22.08 -2.77 -19.15
CA VAL A 432 -22.05 -1.71 -18.14
C VAL A 432 -21.18 -2.13 -16.98
N LEU A 433 -21.43 -3.33 -16.45
CA LEU A 433 -20.79 -3.85 -15.26
C LEU A 433 -20.52 -5.35 -15.48
N GLY A 434 -19.29 -5.81 -15.28
CA GLY A 434 -18.98 -7.23 -15.38
C GLY A 434 -19.31 -7.99 -14.10
N ARG A 435 -19.60 -9.28 -14.20
CA ARG A 435 -19.59 -10.21 -13.08
C ARG A 435 -18.27 -10.07 -12.30
N GLY A 436 -18.37 -10.02 -10.98
CA GLY A 436 -17.22 -9.77 -10.11
C GLY A 436 -17.02 -8.30 -9.74
N SER A 437 -17.76 -7.38 -10.35
CA SER A 437 -17.65 -5.95 -10.01
C SER A 437 -18.26 -5.66 -8.64
N VAL A 438 -17.66 -4.71 -7.92
CA VAL A 438 -18.14 -4.29 -6.60
C VAL A 438 -19.25 -3.25 -6.77
N LEU A 439 -20.37 -3.46 -6.08
CA LEU A 439 -21.49 -2.53 -5.95
C LEU A 439 -21.49 -1.91 -4.54
N PRO A 440 -22.06 -0.70 -4.35
CA PRO A 440 -22.67 0.15 -5.37
C PRO A 440 -21.64 0.69 -6.36
N ALA A 441 -22.05 0.87 -7.61
CA ALA A 441 -21.18 1.32 -8.69
C ALA A 441 -21.86 2.40 -9.52
N LYS A 442 -21.06 3.35 -10.02
CA LYS A 442 -21.53 4.40 -10.91
C LYS A 442 -20.71 4.41 -12.18
N ILE A 443 -21.37 4.14 -13.31
CA ILE A 443 -20.75 3.90 -14.61
C ILE A 443 -21.22 4.95 -15.59
N ARG A 444 -20.29 5.58 -16.31
CA ARG A 444 -20.61 6.43 -17.46
C ARG A 444 -20.26 5.70 -18.75
N LEU A 445 -21.18 5.69 -19.71
CA LEU A 445 -20.93 5.13 -21.03
C LEU A 445 -21.60 5.92 -22.15
N SER A 446 -20.97 5.89 -23.32
CA SER A 446 -21.57 6.34 -24.58
C SER A 446 -22.25 5.14 -25.24
N LEU A 447 -23.54 5.21 -25.52
CA LEU A 447 -24.30 4.14 -26.17
C LEU A 447 -24.77 4.59 -27.57
N PRO A 448 -24.38 3.89 -28.65
CA PRO A 448 -24.86 4.25 -29.99
C PRO A 448 -26.35 3.96 -30.14
N GLN A 449 -27.05 4.82 -30.86
CA GLN A 449 -28.45 4.62 -31.20
C GLN A 449 -28.61 3.39 -32.12
N SER A 450 -29.59 2.53 -31.83
CA SER A 450 -29.95 1.41 -32.72
C SER A 450 -30.59 1.90 -34.02
N GLU A 451 -30.23 1.31 -35.16
CA GLU A 451 -30.84 1.62 -36.46
C GLU A 451 -32.34 1.29 -36.51
N GLN A 452 -32.78 0.25 -35.81
CA GLN A 452 -34.20 -0.12 -35.69
C GLN A 452 -34.95 0.73 -34.65
N GLY A 453 -34.22 1.39 -33.75
CA GLY A 453 -34.76 2.38 -32.81
C GLY A 453 -35.04 3.75 -33.45
N LYS A 454 -34.74 3.95 -34.74
CA LYS A 454 -35.18 5.12 -35.53
C LYS A 454 -36.69 5.03 -35.79
N GLY A 455 -37.50 5.15 -34.74
CA GLY A 455 -38.96 5.07 -34.83
C GLY A 455 -39.67 4.58 -33.57
N ASP A 456 -38.95 4.04 -32.58
CA ASP A 456 -39.55 3.63 -31.30
C ASP A 456 -39.96 4.89 -30.51
N ASP A 457 -41.28 5.10 -30.47
CA ASP A 457 -42.05 6.06 -29.66
C ASP A 457 -41.86 7.57 -29.88
N VAL A 458 -42.11 8.01 -31.12
CA VAL A 458 -42.45 9.41 -31.49
C VAL A 458 -43.72 9.93 -30.77
N SER A 459 -44.42 9.09 -29.99
CA SER A 459 -45.64 9.49 -29.30
C SER A 459 -45.42 10.25 -27.98
N ASN A 460 -44.25 10.12 -27.33
CA ASN A 460 -43.99 10.71 -26.00
C ASN A 460 -42.57 11.26 -25.75
N GLY A 461 -41.65 11.24 -26.72
CA GLY A 461 -40.34 11.91 -26.61
C GLY A 461 -39.34 11.32 -25.60
N ALA A 462 -39.53 10.07 -25.17
CA ALA A 462 -38.67 9.37 -24.21
C ALA A 462 -37.94 8.21 -24.91
N ALA A 463 -36.60 8.16 -24.82
CA ALA A 463 -35.82 7.06 -25.34
C ALA A 463 -35.96 5.83 -24.41
N SER A 464 -36.13 4.66 -25.03
CA SER A 464 -36.22 3.39 -24.33
C SER A 464 -34.89 2.67 -24.34
N PHE A 465 -34.46 2.22 -23.18
CA PHE A 465 -33.27 1.41 -22.96
C PHE A 465 -33.69 0.10 -22.32
N LYS A 466 -32.99 -0.97 -22.68
CA LYS A 466 -33.14 -2.27 -22.04
C LYS A 466 -31.84 -2.62 -21.35
N LEU A 467 -31.98 -3.20 -20.15
CA LEU A 467 -30.88 -3.70 -19.36
C LEU A 467 -31.08 -5.18 -19.09
N ARG A 468 -29.99 -5.95 -19.09
CA ARG A 468 -30.02 -7.38 -18.77
C ARG A 468 -28.96 -7.72 -17.73
N THR A 469 -29.38 -8.45 -16.70
CA THR A 469 -28.50 -9.05 -15.70
C THR A 469 -28.99 -10.47 -15.38
N GLY A 470 -28.12 -11.46 -15.61
CA GLY A 470 -28.50 -12.87 -15.55
C GLY A 470 -29.64 -13.19 -16.53
N GLU A 471 -30.72 -13.78 -16.01
CA GLU A 471 -31.96 -14.06 -16.75
C GLU A 471 -32.97 -12.89 -16.71
N SER A 472 -32.68 -11.82 -15.98
CA SER A 472 -33.60 -10.69 -15.80
C SER A 472 -33.38 -9.61 -16.84
N GLU A 473 -34.47 -9.11 -17.43
CA GLU A 473 -34.47 -7.98 -18.35
C GLU A 473 -35.34 -6.84 -17.80
N ILE A 474 -34.80 -5.62 -17.81
CA ILE A 474 -35.43 -4.42 -17.27
C ILE A 474 -35.57 -3.39 -18.40
N LEU A 475 -36.79 -2.90 -18.62
CA LEU A 475 -37.05 -1.78 -19.53
C LEU A 475 -36.95 -0.46 -18.76
N ALA A 476 -35.97 0.37 -19.11
CA ALA A 476 -35.82 1.72 -18.60
C ALA A 476 -36.29 2.74 -19.65
N ARG A 477 -37.24 3.60 -19.28
CA ARG A 477 -37.66 4.74 -20.11
C ARG A 477 -37.13 6.01 -19.48
N LEU A 478 -36.37 6.81 -20.23
CA LEU A 478 -35.87 8.09 -19.76
C LEU A 478 -36.75 9.22 -20.29
N PRO A 479 -37.52 9.91 -19.42
CA PRO A 479 -38.17 11.16 -19.78
C PRO A 479 -37.12 12.20 -20.18
N ASP A 480 -37.42 13.04 -21.16
CA ASP A 480 -36.59 14.19 -21.58
C ASP A 480 -35.21 13.85 -22.18
N SER A 481 -34.99 12.61 -22.64
CA SER A 481 -33.79 12.28 -23.43
C SER A 481 -33.92 12.86 -24.84
N THR A 482 -33.25 13.99 -25.11
CA THR A 482 -33.12 14.51 -26.47
C THR A 482 -32.34 13.53 -27.33
N ILE A 483 -32.84 13.25 -28.53
CA ILE A 483 -32.12 12.43 -29.52
C ILE A 483 -30.79 13.13 -29.84
N PRO A 484 -29.63 12.49 -29.55
CA PRO A 484 -28.33 13.13 -29.75
C PRO A 484 -28.06 13.36 -31.24
N GLU A 485 -27.60 14.56 -31.63
CA GLU A 485 -27.27 14.89 -33.02
C GLU A 485 -26.12 14.03 -33.58
N ASP A 486 -25.25 13.54 -32.70
CA ASP A 486 -24.12 12.65 -33.01
C ASP A 486 -24.48 11.15 -32.98
N GLY A 487 -25.73 10.81 -32.63
CA GLY A 487 -26.21 9.44 -32.53
C GLY A 487 -25.70 8.65 -31.32
N LEU A 488 -25.11 9.30 -30.32
CA LEU A 488 -24.55 8.67 -29.12
C LEU A 488 -25.23 9.19 -27.85
N TYR A 489 -25.92 8.31 -27.12
CA TYR A 489 -26.45 8.65 -25.79
C TYR A 489 -25.33 8.64 -24.77
N GLN A 490 -25.18 9.74 -24.03
CA GLN A 490 -24.33 9.80 -22.84
C GLN A 490 -25.15 9.37 -21.63
N LEU A 491 -24.85 8.18 -21.09
CA LEU A 491 -25.60 7.59 -20.01
C LEU A 491 -24.75 7.49 -18.75
N GLU A 492 -25.35 7.86 -17.64
CA GLU A 492 -24.87 7.56 -16.30
C GLU A 492 -25.76 6.46 -15.72
N VAL A 493 -25.16 5.32 -15.40
CA VAL A 493 -25.79 4.15 -14.81
C VAL A 493 -25.30 4.02 -13.37
N GLU A 494 -26.18 4.23 -12.41
CA GLU A 494 -25.92 3.95 -11.01
C GLU A 494 -26.53 2.57 -10.69
N VAL A 495 -25.71 1.67 -10.17
CA VAL A 495 -26.09 0.31 -9.80
C VAL A 495 -25.92 0.18 -8.30
N ASP A 496 -27.03 0.04 -7.59
CA ASP A 496 -27.10 0.01 -6.13
C ASP A 496 -27.71 -1.33 -5.64
N LEU A 497 -27.87 -1.50 -4.33
CA LEU A 497 -28.51 -2.65 -3.71
C LEU A 497 -30.02 -2.39 -3.54
N ASP A 498 -30.90 -3.30 -3.98
CA ASP A 498 -32.29 -3.37 -3.49
C ASP A 498 -32.43 -4.63 -2.62
N ASP A 499 -32.41 -4.46 -1.29
CA ASP A 499 -32.73 -5.53 -0.35
C ASP A 499 -34.24 -5.53 -0.10
N LYS A 500 -34.98 -6.31 -0.90
CA LYS A 500 -36.41 -6.50 -0.65
C LYS A 500 -36.82 -7.86 -0.12
N ASP A 501 -35.98 -8.89 -0.21
CA ASP A 501 -36.34 -10.24 0.24
C ASP A 501 -35.10 -11.11 0.58
N GLY A 502 -33.98 -10.49 0.98
CA GLY A 502 -32.72 -11.22 1.22
C GLY A 502 -32.00 -11.69 -0.06
N ASN A 503 -32.51 -11.31 -1.23
CA ASN A 503 -31.81 -11.40 -2.50
C ASN A 503 -31.23 -10.04 -2.86
N VAL A 504 -29.93 -10.01 -3.11
CA VAL A 504 -29.23 -8.81 -3.56
C VAL A 504 -29.49 -8.64 -5.06
N VAL A 505 -30.40 -7.73 -5.41
CA VAL A 505 -30.68 -7.40 -6.81
C VAL A 505 -30.11 -6.01 -7.12
N PRO A 506 -29.31 -5.85 -8.19
CA PRO A 506 -28.79 -4.55 -8.58
C PRO A 506 -29.94 -3.61 -8.97
N LEU A 507 -30.14 -2.55 -8.18
CA LEU A 507 -31.02 -1.43 -8.51
C LEU A 507 -30.32 -0.55 -9.53
N VAL A 508 -30.80 -0.55 -10.77
CA VAL A 508 -30.22 0.30 -11.81
C VAL A 508 -31.00 1.61 -11.94
N ARG A 509 -30.35 2.74 -11.64
CA ARG A 509 -30.83 4.08 -11.98
C ARG A 509 -30.10 4.58 -13.21
N LEU A 510 -30.86 4.98 -14.21
CA LEU A 510 -30.33 5.50 -15.46
C LEU A 510 -30.56 7.01 -15.51
N ARG A 511 -29.57 7.76 -16.00
CA ARG A 511 -29.68 9.19 -16.26
C ARG A 511 -29.05 9.53 -17.61
N CYS A 512 -29.75 10.30 -18.44
CA CYS A 512 -29.14 10.92 -19.62
C CYS A 512 -28.39 12.17 -19.17
N MET A 513 -27.14 12.31 -19.63
CA MET A 513 -26.26 13.44 -19.29
C MET A 513 -26.34 14.57 -20.30
#